data_AF-A0A2D8YCT9-F1
#
_entry.id   AF-A0A2D8YCT9-F1
#
_cell.length_a   1.000
_cell.length_b   1.000
_cell.length_c   1.000
_cell.angle_alpha   90.00
_cell.angle_beta   90.00
_cell.angle_gamma   90.00
#
_symmetry.space_group_name_H-M   'P 1'
#
loop_
_entity.id
_entity.type
_entity.pdbx_description
1 polymer ?
#
loop_
_entity_poly.entity_id
_entity_poly.type
_entity_poly.pdbx_seq_one_letter_code
_entity_poly.pdbx_strand_id
1 'polypeptide(L)'
;MTNLNFADKQYSGQRFSHWFAHTIEKQSELTVEEIAKELGYTRHHTVQRWTEGKGTPSWRHLPKLSELLNVDQAVLIPLFIDAQIDDPDVRDEVFEAACHTVPKWEYPMIEIARSIYIDGNPAVWDHYKPDYLS
;
A
#
# COMPACT_ATOMS: atom_id res chain seq x y z
N MET A 1 -13.12 10.15 8.07
CA MET A 1 -12.82 9.38 6.84
C MET A 1 -11.34 9.53 6.59
N THR A 2 -10.57 8.45 6.72
CA THR A 2 -9.14 8.46 6.42
C THR A 2 -9.00 8.50 4.90
N ASN A 3 -8.32 9.51 4.36
CA ASN A 3 -8.08 9.61 2.93
C ASN A 3 -7.26 8.38 2.48
N LEU A 4 -7.86 7.50 1.67
CA LEU A 4 -7.20 6.29 1.14
C LEU A 4 -6.23 6.60 -0.01
N ASN A 5 -6.14 7.86 -0.42
CA ASN A 5 -5.24 8.29 -1.46
C ASN A 5 -3.80 8.34 -0.92
N PHE A 6 -3.15 7.18 -0.79
CA PHE A 6 -1.75 7.08 -0.40
C PHE A 6 -0.81 7.77 -1.41
N ALA A 7 -1.29 8.15 -2.60
CA ALA A 7 -0.52 8.98 -3.52
C ALA A 7 -0.48 10.46 -3.10
N ASP A 8 -1.20 10.85 -2.05
CA ASP A 8 -1.15 12.21 -1.51
C ASP A 8 0.26 12.54 -1.00
N LYS A 9 0.76 13.73 -1.37
CA LYS A 9 2.07 14.25 -0.96
C LYS A 9 2.19 14.46 0.53
N GLN A 10 1.07 14.67 1.24
CA GLN A 10 1.10 14.81 2.70
C GLN A 10 1.65 13.55 3.42
N TYR A 11 1.64 12.39 2.75
CA TYR A 11 2.16 11.12 3.27
C TYR A 11 3.54 10.76 2.71
N SER A 12 4.22 11.66 1.98
CA SER A 12 5.53 11.38 1.38
C SER A 12 6.56 10.88 2.41
N GLY A 13 7.18 9.74 2.12
CA GLY A 13 8.10 9.00 3.01
C GLY A 13 7.41 8.14 4.07
N GLN A 14 6.08 8.17 4.13
CA GLN A 14 5.23 7.44 5.06
C GLN A 14 4.06 6.75 4.34
N ARG A 15 4.07 6.70 2.99
CA ARG A 15 2.95 6.13 2.23
C ARG A 15 2.78 4.65 2.54
N PHE A 16 3.89 3.93 2.62
CA PHE A 16 3.90 2.52 2.98
C PHE A 16 3.34 2.27 4.38
N SER A 17 3.78 3.00 5.41
CA SER A 17 3.35 2.76 6.80
C SER A 17 1.85 3.00 6.97
N HIS A 18 1.35 4.09 6.38
CA HIS A 18 -0.07 4.42 6.35
C HIS A 18 -0.90 3.37 5.60
N TRP A 19 -0.48 3.00 4.39
CA TRP A 19 -1.16 1.99 3.60
C TRP A 19 -1.17 0.62 4.30
N PHE A 20 -0.03 0.22 4.86
CA PHE A 20 0.14 -1.08 5.52
C PHE A 20 -0.67 -1.16 6.82
N ALA A 21 -0.64 -0.11 7.65
CA ALA A 21 -1.46 -0.04 8.85
C ALA A 21 -2.96 -0.11 8.53
N HIS A 22 -3.41 0.63 7.51
CA HIS A 22 -4.79 0.58 7.06
C HIS A 22 -5.18 -0.81 6.54
N THR A 23 -4.33 -1.42 5.72
CA THR A 23 -4.55 -2.74 5.14
C THR A 23 -4.68 -3.80 6.24
N ILE A 24 -3.81 -3.77 7.25
CA ILE A 24 -3.91 -4.67 8.40
C ILE A 24 -5.20 -4.42 9.20
N GLU A 25 -5.55 -3.16 9.47
CA GLU A 25 -6.70 -2.84 10.33
C GLU A 25 -8.06 -3.14 9.66
N LYS A 26 -8.18 -2.91 8.35
CA LYS A 26 -9.49 -2.89 7.66
C LYS A 26 -9.73 -4.04 6.71
N GLN A 27 -8.67 -4.70 6.26
CA GLN A 27 -8.73 -5.46 5.01
C GLN A 27 -8.05 -6.82 5.08
N SER A 28 -7.19 -7.02 6.07
CA SER A 28 -6.45 -8.24 6.29
C SER A 28 -7.12 -9.04 7.40
N GLU A 29 -7.25 -10.35 7.20
CA GLU A 29 -7.53 -11.29 8.30
C GLU A 29 -6.28 -11.58 9.13
N LEU A 30 -5.10 -11.12 8.67
CA LEU A 30 -3.81 -11.35 9.31
C LEU A 30 -3.45 -10.23 10.29
N THR A 31 -2.95 -10.63 11.45
CA THR A 31 -2.32 -9.79 12.46
C THR A 31 -0.85 -9.49 12.14
N VAL A 32 -0.29 -8.46 12.79
CA VAL A 32 1.15 -8.14 12.73
C VAL A 32 2.01 -9.34 13.14
N GLU A 33 1.54 -10.13 14.10
CA GLU A 33 2.24 -11.30 14.62
C GLU A 33 2.26 -12.45 13.61
N GLU A 34 1.15 -12.69 12.93
CA GLU A 34 1.07 -13.68 11.85
C GLU A 34 1.92 -13.28 10.66
N ILE A 35 1.85 -12.02 10.22
CA ILE A 35 2.70 -11.52 9.14
C ILE A 35 4.17 -11.67 9.51
N ALA A 36 4.56 -11.33 10.74
CA ALA A 36 5.93 -11.48 11.19
C ALA A 36 6.41 -12.93 11.15
N LYS A 37 5.56 -13.86 11.61
CA LYS A 37 5.83 -15.30 11.59
C LYS A 37 6.00 -15.82 10.16
N GLU A 38 5.08 -15.46 9.25
CA GLU A 38 5.12 -15.86 7.84
C GLU A 38 6.33 -15.30 7.08
N LEU A 39 6.83 -14.14 7.51
CA LEU A 39 8.08 -13.56 6.99
C LEU A 39 9.35 -14.11 7.64
N GLY A 40 9.21 -15.05 8.59
CA GLY A 40 10.32 -15.69 9.29
C GLY A 40 10.94 -14.87 10.42
N TYR A 41 10.28 -13.81 10.89
CA TYR A 41 10.75 -13.04 12.04
C TYR A 41 10.43 -13.77 13.36
N THR A 42 11.41 -13.82 14.25
CA THR A 42 11.24 -14.36 15.61
C THR A 42 10.48 -13.39 16.53
N ARG A 43 10.44 -12.09 16.20
CA ARG A 43 9.80 -11.03 17.01
C ARG A 43 8.90 -10.19 16.11
N HIS A 44 7.64 -10.01 16.49
CA HIS A 44 6.66 -9.22 15.73
C HIS A 44 6.95 -7.72 15.72
N HIS A 45 7.77 -7.23 16.66
CA HIS A 45 8.12 -5.82 16.81
C HIS A 45 8.71 -5.20 15.52
N THR A 46 9.39 -5.99 14.68
CA THR A 46 9.90 -5.50 13.38
C THR A 46 8.75 -5.06 12.47
N VAL A 47 7.71 -5.89 12.33
CA VAL A 47 6.54 -5.59 11.51
C VAL A 47 5.68 -4.50 12.15
N GLN A 48 5.60 -4.45 13.48
CA GLN A 48 4.94 -3.34 14.17
C GLN A 48 5.60 -1.98 13.89
N ARG A 49 6.93 -1.92 13.83
CA ARG A 49 7.63 -0.66 13.47
C ARG A 49 7.30 -0.17 12.06
N TRP A 50 6.90 -1.06 11.16
CA TRP A 50 6.48 -0.71 9.81
C TRP A 50 5.16 0.06 9.81
N THR A 51 4.17 -0.37 10.60
CA THR A 51 2.90 0.35 10.73
C THR A 51 3.07 1.70 11.41
N GLU A 52 4.11 1.84 12.24
CA GLU A 52 4.47 3.09 12.92
C GLU A 52 5.38 4.02 12.09
N GLY A 53 5.81 3.61 10.90
CA GLY A 53 6.73 4.42 10.08
C GLY A 53 8.17 4.50 10.61
N LYS A 54 8.52 3.66 11.58
CA LYS A 54 9.84 3.62 12.26
C LYS A 54 10.79 2.58 11.65
N GLY A 55 10.46 2.05 10.49
CA GLY A 55 11.24 1.07 9.76
C GLY A 55 10.52 0.67 8.48
N THR A 56 11.26 0.04 7.58
CA THR A 56 10.75 -0.38 6.28
C THR A 56 11.03 -1.86 6.05
N PRO A 57 10.16 -2.56 5.30
CA PRO A 57 10.41 -3.92 4.88
C PRO A 57 11.57 -3.97 3.89
N SER A 58 12.37 -5.03 3.97
CA SER A 58 13.36 -5.34 2.95
C SER A 58 12.67 -5.74 1.64
N TRP A 59 13.24 -5.34 0.50
CA TRP A 59 12.82 -5.81 -0.84
C TRP A 59 12.72 -7.33 -0.95
N ARG A 60 13.50 -8.10 -0.17
CA ARG A 60 13.42 -9.56 -0.13
C ARG A 60 12.05 -10.09 0.32
N HIS A 61 11.31 -9.30 1.10
CA HIS A 61 9.98 -9.67 1.59
C HIS A 61 8.86 -9.27 0.63
N LEU A 62 9.13 -8.50 -0.42
CA LEU A 62 8.11 -7.97 -1.32
C LEU A 62 7.25 -9.08 -1.98
N PRO A 63 7.81 -10.18 -2.52
CA PRO A 63 6.99 -11.25 -3.08
C PRO A 63 6.09 -11.92 -2.04
N LYS A 64 6.61 -12.17 -0.83
CA LYS A 64 5.84 -12.82 0.24
C LYS A 64 4.77 -11.90 0.83
N LEU A 65 5.07 -10.60 0.97
CA LEU A 65 4.10 -9.60 1.40
C LEU A 65 2.95 -9.46 0.38
N SER A 66 3.27 -9.46 -0.92
CA SER A 66 2.27 -9.48 -1.99
C SER A 66 1.33 -10.68 -1.88
N GLU A 67 1.87 -11.87 -1.66
CA GLU A 67 1.08 -13.09 -1.43
C GLU A 67 0.21 -12.99 -0.16
N LEU A 68 0.81 -12.63 0.98
CA LEU A 68 0.12 -12.57 2.28
C LEU A 68 -1.02 -11.56 2.30
N LEU A 69 -0.81 -10.40 1.67
CA LEU A 69 -1.79 -9.32 1.62
C LEU A 69 -2.74 -9.44 0.42
N ASN A 70 -2.57 -10.48 -0.41
CA ASN A 70 -3.32 -10.69 -1.64
C ASN A 70 -3.37 -9.42 -2.52
N VAL A 71 -2.21 -8.80 -2.73
CA VAL A 71 -2.04 -7.57 -3.51
C VAL A 71 -0.96 -7.75 -4.55
N ASP A 72 -1.11 -7.15 -5.71
CA ASP A 72 -0.07 -7.20 -6.75
C ASP A 72 1.23 -6.51 -6.28
N GLN A 73 2.38 -7.09 -6.62
CA GLN A 73 3.69 -6.51 -6.33
C GLN A 73 3.84 -5.09 -6.90
N ALA A 74 3.21 -4.82 -8.04
CA ALA A 74 3.16 -3.52 -8.69
C ALA A 74 2.62 -2.43 -7.74
N VAL A 75 1.70 -2.77 -6.82
CA VAL A 75 1.20 -1.85 -5.80
C VAL A 75 2.25 -1.53 -4.74
N LEU A 76 2.99 -2.56 -4.31
CA LEU A 76 3.98 -2.43 -3.24
C LEU A 76 5.24 -1.70 -3.69
N ILE A 77 5.62 -1.82 -4.97
CA ILE A 77 6.87 -1.24 -5.50
C ILE A 77 6.96 0.28 -5.27
N PRO A 78 5.98 1.12 -5.66
CA PRO A 78 6.02 2.55 -5.38
C PRO A 78 6.10 2.85 -3.88
N LEU A 79 5.36 2.11 -3.05
CA LEU A 79 5.38 2.28 -1.59
C LEU A 79 6.76 1.97 -0.99
N PHE A 80 7.45 0.95 -1.49
CA PHE A 80 8.80 0.59 -1.05
C PHE A 80 9.83 1.64 -1.47
N ILE A 81 9.69 2.18 -2.68
CA ILE A 81 10.53 3.28 -3.19
C ILE A 81 10.37 4.52 -2.30
N ASP A 82 9.12 4.94 -2.07
CA ASP A 82 8.79 6.09 -1.22
C ASP A 82 9.47 6.00 0.15
N ALA A 83 9.40 4.82 0.77
CA ALA A 83 9.90 4.61 2.12
C ALA A 83 11.44 4.53 2.22
N GLN A 84 12.17 4.42 1.10
CA GLN A 84 13.63 4.19 1.09
C GLN A 84 14.45 5.34 0.50
N ILE A 85 13.83 6.36 -0.08
CA ILE A 85 14.52 7.55 -0.56
C ILE A 85 14.50 8.62 0.54
N ASP A 86 15.66 9.08 0.99
CA ASP A 86 15.75 10.10 2.04
C ASP A 86 15.44 11.52 1.52
N ASP A 87 15.84 11.81 0.28
CA ASP A 87 15.64 13.11 -0.37
C ASP A 87 14.16 13.28 -0.78
N PRO A 88 13.42 14.23 -0.19
CA PRO A 88 11.99 14.40 -0.46
C PRO A 88 11.69 14.85 -1.90
N ASP A 89 12.57 15.64 -2.52
CA ASP A 89 12.36 16.14 -3.87
C ASP A 89 12.50 15.00 -4.89
N VAL A 90 13.51 14.14 -4.69
CA VAL A 90 13.71 12.93 -5.51
C VAL A 90 12.65 11.87 -5.20
N ARG A 91 12.24 11.72 -3.94
CA ARG A 91 11.29 10.69 -3.50
C ARG A 91 9.96 10.80 -4.25
N ASP A 92 9.37 11.99 -4.27
CA ASP A 92 8.07 12.19 -4.92
C ASP A 92 8.17 11.99 -6.43
N GLU A 93 9.22 12.48 -7.07
CA GLU A 93 9.44 12.29 -8.51
C GLU A 93 9.55 10.79 -8.87
N VAL A 94 10.37 10.03 -8.13
CA VAL A 94 10.56 8.60 -8.39
C VAL A 94 9.32 7.80 -8.01
N PHE A 95 8.60 8.18 -6.94
CA PHE A 95 7.30 7.57 -6.60
C PHE A 95 6.29 7.75 -7.73
N GLU A 96 6.11 8.97 -8.22
CA GLU A 96 5.19 9.27 -9.33
C GLU A 96 5.57 8.49 -10.60
N ALA A 97 6.87 8.40 -10.91
CA ALA A 97 7.36 7.60 -12.03
C ALA A 97 7.10 6.09 -11.85
N ALA A 98 7.30 5.55 -10.65
CA ALA A 98 7.00 4.15 -10.33
C ALA A 98 5.50 3.84 -10.39
N CYS A 99 4.65 4.81 -10.05
CA CYS A 99 3.22 4.72 -10.27
C CYS A 99 2.80 4.72 -11.75
N HIS A 100 3.73 4.88 -12.71
CA HIS A 100 3.46 4.68 -14.14
C HIS A 100 3.79 3.26 -14.61
N THR A 101 4.62 2.51 -13.88
CA THR A 101 4.88 1.08 -14.17
C THR A 101 3.70 0.18 -13.81
N VAL A 102 2.79 0.66 -12.97
CA VAL A 102 1.39 0.21 -12.89
C VAL A 102 0.60 1.26 -13.65
N PRO A 103 -0.26 0.96 -14.63
CA PRO A 103 -1.05 2.02 -15.25
C PRO A 103 -1.84 2.75 -14.16
N LYS A 104 -1.70 4.09 -14.07
CA LYS A 104 -2.31 4.96 -13.04
C LYS A 104 -3.82 4.72 -12.83
N TRP A 105 -4.50 4.21 -13.86
CA TRP A 105 -5.94 3.89 -13.85
C TRP A 105 -6.25 2.47 -13.35
N GLU A 106 -5.30 1.53 -13.43
CA GLU A 106 -5.52 0.12 -13.10
C GLU A 106 -5.55 -0.09 -11.59
N TYR A 107 -4.72 0.64 -10.85
CA TYR A 107 -4.69 0.52 -9.38
C TYR A 107 -6.00 0.96 -8.70
N PRO A 108 -6.55 2.17 -8.96
CA PRO A 108 -7.86 2.54 -8.42
C PRO A 108 -8.94 1.55 -8.84
N MET A 109 -8.90 1.03 -10.07
CA MET A 109 -9.85 0.03 -10.53
C MET A 109 -9.75 -1.30 -9.78
N ILE A 110 -8.53 -1.78 -9.47
CA ILE A 110 -8.32 -3.00 -8.68
C ILE A 110 -8.84 -2.81 -7.25
N GLU A 111 -8.55 -1.69 -6.59
CA GLU A 111 -9.05 -1.41 -5.24
C GLU A 111 -10.58 -1.28 -5.22
N ILE A 112 -11.18 -0.59 -6.19
CA ILE A 112 -12.63 -0.48 -6.28
C ILE A 112 -13.26 -1.85 -6.54
N ALA A 113 -12.73 -2.62 -7.50
CA ALA A 113 -13.23 -3.97 -7.80
C ALA A 113 -13.15 -4.88 -6.56
N ARG A 114 -12.05 -4.77 -5.81
CA ARG A 114 -11.84 -5.49 -4.55
C ARG A 114 -12.81 -5.06 -3.46
N SER A 115 -13.00 -3.76 -3.23
CA SER A 115 -14.00 -3.25 -2.28
C SER A 115 -15.42 -3.67 -2.65
N ILE A 116 -15.79 -3.64 -3.93
CA ILE A 116 -17.10 -4.15 -4.38
C ILE A 116 -17.23 -5.64 -4.08
N TYR A 117 -16.18 -6.43 -4.31
CA TYR A 117 -16.18 -7.87 -4.07
C TYR A 117 -16.26 -8.23 -2.57
N ILE A 118 -15.50 -7.54 -1.72
CA ILE A 118 -15.46 -7.79 -0.27
C ILE A 118 -16.69 -7.21 0.44
N ASP A 119 -17.02 -5.95 0.16
CA ASP A 119 -18.06 -5.21 0.89
C ASP A 119 -19.45 -5.35 0.24
N GLY A 120 -19.53 -5.94 -0.96
CA GLY A 120 -20.77 -6.11 -1.72
C GLY A 120 -21.43 -4.80 -2.17
N ASN A 121 -20.73 -3.66 -2.06
CA ASN A 121 -21.29 -2.34 -2.29
C ASN A 121 -20.82 -1.70 -3.61
N PRO A 122 -21.60 -1.79 -4.70
CA PRO A 122 -21.25 -1.22 -6.00
C PRO A 122 -21.19 0.31 -6.04
N ALA A 123 -21.75 1.03 -5.04
CA ALA A 123 -21.79 2.50 -5.02
C ALA A 123 -20.41 3.16 -4.87
N VAL A 124 -19.36 2.39 -4.51
CA VAL A 124 -17.97 2.87 -4.48
C VAL A 124 -17.53 3.41 -5.85
N TRP A 125 -18.09 2.88 -6.94
CA TRP A 125 -17.80 3.34 -8.31
C TRP A 125 -18.21 4.80 -8.57
N ASP A 126 -19.29 5.26 -7.94
CA ASP A 126 -19.84 6.60 -8.18
C ASP A 126 -18.95 7.71 -7.59
N HIS A 127 -18.09 7.36 -6.62
CA HIS A 127 -17.16 8.30 -5.97
C HIS A 127 -15.78 8.36 -6.61
N TYR A 128 -15.46 7.43 -7.51
CA TYR A 128 -14.11 7.26 -8.06
C TYR A 128 -13.99 7.56 -9.55
N LYS A 129 -15.06 8.08 -10.19
CA LYS A 129 -15.03 8.47 -11.60
C LYS A 129 -13.84 9.41 -11.85
N PRO A 130 -12.79 8.95 -12.56
CA PRO A 130 -11.67 9.80 -12.88
C PRO A 130 -12.11 10.87 -13.88
N ASP A 131 -11.64 12.11 -13.71
CA ASP A 131 -12.02 13.27 -14.55
C ASP A 131 -11.73 13.09 -16.05
N TYR A 132 -10.94 12.08 -16.45
CA TYR A 132 -10.64 11.73 -17.84
C TYR A 132 -11.62 10.73 -18.47
N LEU A 133 -12.64 10.28 -17.73
CA LEU A 133 -13.75 9.45 -18.22
C LEU A 133 -15.08 10.23 -18.31
N SER A 134 -15.06 11.55 -18.12
CA SER A 134 -16.19 12.47 -18.35
C SER A 134 -16.06 13.27 -19.64
#